data_AF-A0A5E4LFZ4-F1
#
_entry.id   AF-A0A5E4LFZ4-F1
#
_cell.length_a   1.000
_cell.length_b   1.000
_cell.length_c   1.000
_cell.angle_alpha   90.00
_cell.angle_beta   90.00
_cell.angle_gamma   90.00
#
_symmetry.space_group_name_H-M   'P 1'
#
loop_
_entity.id
_entity.type
_entity.pdbx_description
1 polymer ?
#
loop_
_entity_poly.entity_id
_entity_poly.type
_entity_poly.pdbx_seq_one_letter_code
_entity_poly.pdbx_strand_id
1 'polypeptide(L)'
;MKHIHIAALEADAELAKKIGKKGSESDYAIYNCKEGDKVLCIYHPSKYPDKVQPLLYALSLCDAAYFRPAAIDKFAGEMIVSAAVFGKRLIVIADRLSREEI
;
A
#
# COMPACT_ATOMS: atom_id res chain seq x y z
N MET A 1 -21.26 -9.86 1.60
CA MET A 1 -20.45 -8.72 1.10
C MET A 1 -19.00 -9.06 1.37
N LYS A 2 -18.18 -9.20 0.34
CA LYS A 2 -16.78 -9.64 0.49
C LYS A 2 -15.86 -8.41 0.58
N HIS A 3 -15.06 -8.34 1.63
CA HIS A 3 -14.02 -7.32 1.78
C HIS A 3 -12.69 -7.87 1.26
N ILE A 4 -11.94 -7.03 0.56
CA ILE A 4 -10.62 -7.33 0.03
C ILE A 4 -9.69 -6.25 0.55
N HIS A 5 -8.67 -6.62 1.33
CA HIS A 5 -7.78 -5.67 1.99
C HIS A 5 -6.43 -5.64 1.28
N ILE A 6 -6.01 -4.47 0.81
CA ILE A 6 -4.77 -4.31 0.05
C ILE A 6 -3.94 -3.18 0.66
N ALA A 7 -2.66 -3.45 0.94
CA ALA A 7 -1.71 -2.43 1.38
C ALA A 7 -1.16 -1.66 0.17
N ALA A 8 -1.08 -0.33 0.31
CA ALA A 8 -0.55 0.59 -0.68
C ALA A 8 0.82 1.10 -0.25
N LEU A 9 1.89 0.46 -0.75
CA LEU A 9 3.28 0.75 -0.41
C LEU A 9 3.88 1.80 -1.36
N GLU A 10 4.62 2.73 -0.77
CA GLU A 10 5.27 3.88 -1.41
C GLU A 10 4.30 4.73 -2.22
N ALA A 11 3.64 5.64 -1.49
CA ALA A 11 2.84 6.75 -1.97
C ALA A 11 2.26 6.52 -3.37
N ASP A 12 1.07 5.93 -3.40
CA ASP A 12 0.08 6.72 -4.08
C ASP A 12 -1.23 6.75 -3.30
N ALA A 13 -1.22 7.56 -2.23
CA ALA A 13 -2.45 8.11 -1.73
C ALA A 13 -3.28 8.69 -2.89
N GLU A 14 -2.70 9.19 -3.99
CA GLU A 14 -3.49 9.60 -5.16
C GLU A 14 -4.10 8.43 -5.92
N LEU A 15 -3.41 7.31 -6.15
CA LEU A 15 -4.00 6.12 -6.77
C LEU A 15 -5.11 5.56 -5.89
N ALA A 16 -4.86 5.47 -4.58
CA ALA A 16 -5.87 5.05 -3.62
C ALA A 16 -7.08 6.01 -3.58
N LYS A 17 -6.84 7.34 -3.66
CA LYS A 17 -7.89 8.38 -3.79
C LYS A 17 -8.64 8.31 -5.12
N LYS A 18 -7.98 7.93 -6.22
CA LYS A 18 -8.59 7.73 -7.54
C LYS A 18 -9.47 6.49 -7.56
N ILE A 19 -9.08 5.45 -6.83
CA ILE A 19 -9.83 4.18 -6.76
C ILE A 19 -11.00 4.28 -5.79
N GLY A 20 -10.81 4.87 -4.60
CA GLY A 20 -11.78 4.81 -3.51
C GLY A 20 -11.95 6.12 -2.74
N LYS A 21 -13.05 6.20 -2.01
CA LYS A 21 -13.33 7.32 -1.10
C LYS A 21 -12.50 7.17 0.17
N LYS A 22 -11.83 8.26 0.59
CA LYS A 22 -11.11 8.30 1.86
C LYS A 22 -12.09 8.06 3.02
N GLY A 23 -11.77 7.09 3.87
CA GLY A 23 -12.49 6.76 5.08
C GLY A 23 -11.78 7.29 6.31
N SER A 24 -11.46 6.39 7.25
CA SER A 24 -10.73 6.72 8.47
C SER A 24 -9.25 7.01 8.21
N GLU A 25 -8.69 7.86 9.06
CA GLU A 25 -7.28 8.21 9.07
C GLU A 25 -6.80 8.25 10.53
N SER A 26 -5.78 7.44 10.83
CA SER A 26 -5.11 7.41 12.14
C SER A 26 -3.59 7.37 11.94
N ASP A 27 -2.96 6.21 12.14
CA ASP A 27 -1.58 5.95 11.74
C ASP A 27 -1.46 5.49 10.28
N TYR A 28 -2.58 5.03 9.71
CA TYR A 28 -2.77 4.73 8.29
C TYR A 28 -4.10 5.34 7.81
N ALA A 29 -4.21 5.63 6.51
CA ALA A 29 -5.44 6.04 5.87
C ALA A 29 -6.08 4.85 5.13
N ILE A 30 -7.40 4.73 5.22
CA ILE A 30 -8.16 3.70 4.51
C ILE A 30 -8.95 4.35 3.36
N TYR A 31 -8.87 3.77 2.17
CA TYR A 31 -9.69 4.16 1.01
C TYR A 31 -10.60 3.01 0.62
N ASN A 32 -11.90 3.27 0.51
CA ASN A 32 -12.89 2.24 0.23
C ASN A 32 -13.51 2.44 -1.16
N CYS A 33 -13.56 1.38 -1.94
CA CYS A 33 -14.25 1.32 -3.22
C CYS A 33 -15.24 0.16 -3.22
N LYS A 34 -16.52 0.45 -3.53
CA LYS A 34 -17.56 -0.57 -3.60
C LYS A 34 -17.86 -0.87 -5.07
N GLU A 35 -17.84 -2.14 -5.43
CA GLU A 35 -18.17 -2.62 -6.76
C GLU A 35 -19.09 -3.85 -6.62
N GLY A 36 -20.38 -3.67 -6.89
CA GLY A 36 -21.40 -4.69 -6.67
C GLY A 36 -21.48 -5.15 -5.21
N ASP A 37 -21.20 -6.44 -4.96
CA ASP A 37 -21.21 -7.09 -3.64
C ASP A 37 -19.82 -7.15 -2.96
N LYS A 38 -18.82 -6.53 -3.57
CA LYS A 38 -17.43 -6.47 -3.09
C LYS A 38 -17.06 -5.06 -2.63
N VAL A 39 -16.18 -5.01 -1.64
CA VAL A 39 -15.57 -3.76 -1.15
C VAL A 39 -14.06 -3.96 -1.15
N LEU A 40 -13.36 -3.11 -1.90
CA LEU A 40 -11.91 -2.97 -1.85
C LEU A 40 -11.55 -1.94 -0.77
N CYS A 41 -10.75 -2.36 0.21
CA CYS A 41 -10.23 -1.55 1.30
C CYS A 41 -8.71 -1.39 1.12
N ILE A 42 -8.27 -0.18 0.77
CA ILE A 42 -6.86 0.13 0.52
C ILE A 42 -6.27 0.80 1.76
N TYR A 43 -5.21 0.22 2.32
CA TYR A 43 -4.51 0.71 3.50
C TYR A 43 -3.23 1.41 3.08
N HIS A 44 -3.19 2.72 3.27
CA HIS A 44 -2.00 3.52 3.02
C HIS A 44 -1.33 3.88 4.35
N PRO A 45 -0.08 3.49 4.61
CA PRO A 45 0.63 3.80 5.85
C PRO A 45 1.09 5.27 5.89
N SER A 46 0.15 6.19 6.06
CA SER A 46 0.35 7.64 5.90
C SER A 46 1.44 8.27 6.78
N LYS A 47 1.81 7.64 7.90
CA LYS A 47 2.86 8.12 8.81
C LYS A 47 4.22 7.40 8.65
N TYR A 48 4.33 6.51 7.67
CA TYR A 48 5.63 6.02 7.22
C TYR A 48 6.21 7.03 6.21
N PRO A 49 7.50 7.39 6.27
CA PRO A 49 8.60 6.74 7.00
C PRO A 49 8.89 7.26 8.42
N ASP A 50 8.16 8.26 8.92
CA ASP A 50 8.41 8.83 10.28
C ASP A 50 8.33 7.76 11.38
N LYS A 51 7.46 6.77 11.18
CA LYS A 51 7.28 5.62 12.05
C LYS A 51 7.16 4.36 11.22
N VAL A 52 7.81 3.28 11.67
CA VAL A 52 7.73 1.95 11.01
C VAL A 52 6.39 1.25 11.30
N GLN A 53 5.78 1.52 12.45
CA GLN A 53 4.55 0.86 12.91
C GLN A 53 3.38 0.96 11.91
N PRO A 54 3.08 2.12 11.29
CA PRO A 54 2.11 2.24 10.20
C PRO A 54 2.27 1.20 9.08
N LEU A 55 3.50 0.99 8.60
CA LEU A 55 3.81 0.03 7.53
C LEU A 55 3.51 -1.39 7.98
N LEU A 56 3.99 -1.77 9.17
CA LEU A 56 3.82 -3.11 9.71
C LEU A 56 2.34 -3.42 9.98
N TYR A 57 1.58 -2.45 10.50
CA TYR A 57 0.14 -2.61 10.72
C TYR A 57 -0.65 -2.69 9.41
N ALA A 58 -0.32 -1.88 8.40
CA ALA A 58 -0.98 -1.97 7.10
C ALA A 58 -0.76 -3.36 6.47
N LEU A 59 0.48 -3.88 6.52
CA LEU A 59 0.80 -5.20 6.01
C LEU A 59 0.11 -6.33 6.79
N SER A 60 0.06 -6.25 8.12
CA SER A 60 -0.57 -7.30 8.94
C SER A 60 -2.07 -7.43 8.68
N LEU A 61 -2.76 -6.31 8.39
CA LEU A 61 -4.20 -6.26 8.14
C LEU A 61 -4.63 -6.62 6.71
N CYS A 62 -3.71 -6.66 5.75
CA CYS A 62 -4.04 -6.81 4.33
C CYS A 62 -3.77 -8.21 3.77
N ASP A 63 -4.52 -8.61 2.75
CA ASP A 63 -4.38 -9.88 2.04
C ASP A 63 -3.18 -9.87 1.08
N ALA A 64 -2.93 -8.72 0.45
CA ALA A 64 -1.81 -8.48 -0.46
C ALA A 64 -1.35 -7.03 -0.39
N ALA A 65 -0.28 -6.70 -1.12
CA ALA A 65 0.24 -5.36 -1.24
C ALA A 65 0.51 -5.01 -2.71
N TYR A 66 0.31 -3.76 -3.07
CA TYR A 66 0.95 -3.20 -4.25
C TYR A 66 2.03 -2.21 -3.84
N PHE A 67 3.05 -2.10 -4.67
CA PHE A 67 4.22 -1.27 -4.46
C PHE A 67 4.49 -0.50 -5.75
N ARG A 68 4.46 0.83 -5.67
CA ARG A 68 4.68 1.71 -6.81
C ARG A 68 5.80 2.67 -6.44
N PRO A 69 7.08 2.25 -6.44
CA PRO A 69 8.17 3.14 -6.01
C PRO A 69 8.36 4.32 -6.95
N ALA A 70 8.88 5.42 -6.41
CA ALA A 70 9.41 6.52 -7.22
C ALA A 70 10.94 6.41 -7.42
N ALA A 71 11.61 5.66 -6.54
CA ALA A 71 13.03 5.32 -6.64
C ALA A 71 13.31 4.00 -5.93
N ILE A 72 14.41 3.32 -6.26
CA ILE A 72 14.89 2.15 -5.51
C ILE A 72 15.86 2.60 -4.41
N ASP A 73 15.30 3.14 -3.33
CA ASP A 73 16.06 3.64 -2.18
C ASP A 73 15.96 2.72 -0.94
N LYS A 74 16.44 3.21 0.21
CA LYS A 74 16.37 2.47 1.48
C LYS A 74 14.93 2.17 1.93
N PHE A 75 13.97 3.05 1.63
CA PHE A 75 12.58 2.89 2.02
C PHE A 75 11.88 1.88 1.11
N ALA A 76 12.18 1.90 -0.19
CA ALA A 76 11.79 0.84 -1.12
C ALA A 76 12.25 -0.53 -0.61
N GLY A 77 13.53 -0.64 -0.21
CA GLY A 77 14.09 -1.85 0.40
C GLY A 77 13.34 -2.28 1.67
N GLU A 78 13.09 -1.37 2.60
CA GLU A 78 12.34 -1.64 3.83
C GLU A 78 10.92 -2.17 3.55
N MET A 79 10.22 -1.58 2.57
CA MET A 79 8.87 -2.01 2.19
C MET A 79 8.87 -3.40 1.55
N ILE A 80 9.82 -3.68 0.66
CA ILE A 80 9.98 -4.99 0.02
C ILE A 80 10.28 -6.07 1.08
N VAL A 81 11.23 -5.81 1.96
CA VAL A 81 11.61 -6.75 3.04
C VAL A 81 10.43 -6.96 3.98
N SER A 82 9.73 -5.90 4.38
CA SER A 82 8.55 -6.01 5.24
C SER A 82 7.46 -6.85 4.59
N ALA A 83 7.13 -6.60 3.31
CA ALA A 83 6.14 -7.41 2.59
C ALA A 83 6.54 -8.89 2.52
N ALA A 84 7.82 -9.18 2.31
CA ALA A 84 8.34 -10.55 2.31
C ALA A 84 8.23 -11.21 3.70
N VAL A 85 8.60 -10.51 4.78
CA VAL A 85 8.48 -11.00 6.17
C VAL A 85 7.04 -11.32 6.52
N PHE A 86 6.08 -10.50 6.07
CA PHE A 86 4.65 -10.76 6.28
C PHE A 86 4.05 -11.76 5.28
N GLY A 87 4.85 -12.33 4.38
CA GLY A 87 4.39 -13.31 3.37
C GLY A 87 3.37 -12.73 2.39
N LYS A 88 3.40 -11.43 2.14
CA LYS A 88 2.42 -10.76 1.28
C LYS A 88 2.80 -10.91 -0.18
N ARG A 89 1.81 -11.25 -1.01
CA ARG A 89 1.97 -11.15 -2.47
C ARG A 89 2.13 -9.66 -2.82
N LEU A 90 3.30 -9.32 -3.37
CA LEU A 90 3.65 -7.95 -3.75
C LEU A 90 3.44 -7.76 -5.25
N ILE A 91 2.60 -6.81 -5.63
CA ILE A 91 2.38 -6.39 -7.02
C ILE A 91 3.20 -5.12 -7.25
N VAL A 92 4.19 -5.17 -8.15
CA VAL A 92 5.07 -4.03 -8.44
C VAL A 92 4.54 -3.25 -9.64
N ILE A 93 4.41 -1.94 -9.49
CA ILE A 93 4.03 -1.00 -10.56
C ILE A 93 5.24 -0.08 -10.80
N ALA A 94 6.03 -0.41 -11.82
CA ALA A 94 7.30 0.26 -12.13
C ALA A 94 7.17 1.43 -13.12
N ASP A 95 6.03 2.12 -13.14
CA ASP A 95 5.73 3.17 -14.12
C ASP A 95 6.35 4.54 -13.79
N ARG A 96 6.98 4.67 -12.63
CA ARG A 96 7.66 5.90 -12.16
C ARG A 96 9.18 5.75 -12.02
N LEU A 97 9.72 4.56 -12.27
CA LEU A 97 11.15 4.30 -12.18
C LEU A 97 11.86 4.69 -13.48
N SER A 98 13.12 5.11 -13.35
CA SER A 98 13.99 5.30 -14.50
C SER A 98 14.39 3.96 -15.14
N ARG A 99 14.88 3.98 -16.38
CA ARG A 99 15.38 2.75 -17.05
C ARG A 99 16.59 2.13 -16.36
N GLU A 100 17.33 2.91 -15.57
CA GLU A 100 18.53 2.45 -14.86
C GLU A 100 18.16 1.67 -13.58
N GLU A 101 16.92 1.83 -13.10
CA GLU A 101 16.39 1.22 -11.88
C GLU A 101 15.54 -0.04 -12.15
N ILE A 102 15.34 -0.42 -13.42
CA ILE A 102 14.57 -1.61 -13.87
C ILE A 102 15.54 -2.68 -14.39
#